data_AF-A0A928Y220-F1
#
_entry.id   AF-A0A928Y220-F1
#
_cell.length_a   1.000
_cell.length_b   1.000
_cell.length_c   1.000
_cell.angle_alpha   90.00
_cell.angle_beta   90.00
_cell.angle_gamma   90.00
#
_symmetry.space_group_name_H-M   'P 1'
#
loop_
_entity.id
_entity.type
_entity.pdbx_description
1 polymer ?
#
loop_
_entity_poly.entity_id
_entity_poly.type
_entity_poly.pdbx_seq_one_letter_code
_entity_poly.pdbx_strand_id
1 'polypeptide(L)'
;MASRHGWASWDQYISAHQRYLDQFAHFIEVDTLNPVVTESAVEWTGVLACSGGIEIHVRKLQVINLEHGRFRVRTRLYSYHVLARKGEAIHSLFRYDNVHMHPGHPDAHHRHHYDEHGIDQHPPQHIGEEDWPTLADVVAEAERHYLRRLSDPTSR
;
A
#
# COMPACT_ATOMS: atom_id res chain seq x y z
N MET A 1 18.52 14.22 4.63
CA MET A 1 17.11 13.95 4.99
C MET A 1 16.97 12.48 5.32
N ALA A 2 16.16 12.09 6.31
CA ALA A 2 15.90 10.68 6.57
C ALA A 2 15.07 10.09 5.41
N SER A 3 15.45 8.93 4.90
CA SER A 3 14.70 8.23 3.84
C SER A 3 13.29 7.86 4.33
N ARG A 4 12.26 8.04 3.48
CA ARG A 4 10.85 7.71 3.78
C ARG A 4 10.66 6.24 4.19
N HIS A 5 11.54 5.37 3.68
CA HIS A 5 11.58 3.93 3.97
C HIS A 5 12.85 3.53 4.70
N GLY A 6 13.51 4.49 5.37
CA GLY A 6 14.66 4.23 6.21
C GLY A 6 14.29 3.51 7.51
N TRP A 7 15.32 3.24 8.33
CA TRP A 7 15.12 2.65 9.65
C TRP A 7 14.38 3.59 10.59
N ALA A 8 13.23 3.17 11.09
CA ALA A 8 12.46 3.87 12.13
C ALA A 8 12.40 3.02 13.40
N SER A 9 12.31 3.63 14.59
CA SER A 9 11.94 2.84 15.78
C SER A 9 10.50 2.31 15.64
N TRP A 10 10.19 1.19 16.30
CA TRP A 10 8.84 0.61 16.27
C TRP A 10 7.76 1.63 16.63
N ASP A 11 7.95 2.30 17.77
CA ASP A 11 6.95 3.21 18.33
C ASP A 11 6.71 4.40 17.41
N GLN A 12 7.79 4.94 16.81
CA GLN A 12 7.69 5.99 15.81
C GLN A 12 6.97 5.49 14.55
N TYR A 13 7.27 4.28 14.09
CA TYR A 13 6.63 3.69 12.92
C TYR A 13 5.13 3.52 13.14
N ILE A 14 4.72 2.88 14.24
CA ILE A 14 3.30 2.69 14.61
C ILE A 14 2.58 4.02 14.79
N SER A 15 3.19 4.95 15.55
CA SER A 15 2.57 6.27 15.78
C SER A 15 2.39 7.06 14.49
N ALA A 16 3.37 7.00 13.58
CA ALA A 16 3.25 7.62 12.27
C ALA A 16 2.18 6.93 11.42
N HIS A 17 2.20 5.59 11.38
CA HIS A 17 1.23 4.79 10.63
C HIS A 17 -0.21 5.11 11.05
N GLN A 18 -0.53 5.04 12.35
CA GLN A 18 -1.86 5.34 12.86
C GLN A 18 -2.29 6.76 12.53
N ARG A 19 -1.45 7.76 12.81
CA ARG A 19 -1.75 9.17 12.52
C ARG A 19 -2.01 9.44 11.04
N TYR A 20 -1.38 8.70 10.12
CA TYR A 20 -1.68 8.83 8.70
C TYR A 20 -3.00 8.18 8.33
N LEU A 21 -3.31 6.99 8.84
CA LEU A 21 -4.59 6.34 8.58
C LEU A 21 -5.77 7.14 9.19
N ASP A 22 -5.58 7.75 10.35
CA ASP A 22 -6.59 8.61 11.00
C ASP A 22 -7.00 9.81 10.13
N GLN A 23 -6.11 10.30 9.25
CA GLN A 23 -6.44 11.37 8.30
C GLN A 23 -7.45 10.92 7.23
N PHE A 24 -7.61 9.61 7.04
CA PHE A 24 -8.54 9.00 6.09
C PHE A 24 -9.71 8.32 6.80
N ALA A 25 -9.99 8.64 8.07
CA ALA A 25 -11.10 8.05 8.82
C ALA A 25 -12.49 8.32 8.19
N HIS A 26 -12.61 9.31 7.29
CA HIS A 26 -13.82 9.56 6.50
C HIS A 26 -13.94 8.68 5.25
N PHE A 27 -12.87 7.99 4.87
CA PHE A 27 -12.79 7.16 3.67
C PHE A 27 -12.56 5.68 3.99
N ILE A 28 -11.77 5.36 5.01
CA ILE A 28 -11.54 4.00 5.51
C ILE A 28 -12.69 3.64 6.46
N GLU A 29 -13.47 2.63 6.08
CA GLU A 29 -14.64 2.17 6.83
C GLU A 29 -14.29 0.99 7.76
N VAL A 30 -13.38 0.12 7.30
CA VAL A 30 -12.90 -1.04 8.06
C VAL A 30 -11.39 -1.19 7.87
N ASP A 31 -10.67 -1.29 8.97
CA ASP A 31 -9.25 -1.64 9.00
C ASP A 31 -9.08 -3.04 9.62
N THR A 32 -8.52 -3.97 8.85
CA THR A 32 -8.19 -5.32 9.31
C THR A 32 -6.68 -5.61 9.30
N LEU A 33 -5.84 -4.57 9.18
CA LEU A 33 -4.40 -4.71 9.20
C LEU A 33 -3.93 -5.24 10.54
N ASN A 34 -3.29 -6.40 10.50
CA ASN A 34 -2.77 -7.03 11.69
C ASN A 34 -1.24 -7.20 11.57
N PRO A 35 -0.44 -6.57 12.44
CA PRO A 35 0.98 -6.84 12.53
C PRO A 35 1.24 -8.12 13.34
N VAL A 36 2.00 -9.04 12.74
CA VAL A 36 2.58 -10.20 13.41
C VAL A 36 4.07 -9.93 13.59
N VAL A 37 4.49 -9.79 14.85
CA VAL A 37 5.89 -9.57 15.21
C VAL A 37 6.56 -10.92 15.47
N THR A 38 7.69 -11.14 14.80
CA THR A 38 8.58 -12.28 15.02
C THR A 38 9.94 -11.79 15.55
N GLU A 39 10.88 -12.71 15.78
CA GLU A 39 12.23 -12.34 16.22
C GLU A 39 13.00 -11.48 15.19
N SER A 40 12.70 -11.62 13.89
CA SER A 40 13.49 -11.02 12.81
C SER A 40 12.70 -10.15 11.83
N ALA A 41 11.38 -10.24 11.84
CA ALA A 41 10.51 -9.43 11.01
C ALA A 41 9.19 -9.02 11.67
N VAL A 42 8.57 -7.99 11.11
CA VAL A 42 7.16 -7.67 11.29
C VAL A 42 6.43 -7.90 9.98
N GLU A 43 5.43 -8.77 10.01
CA GLU A 43 4.55 -9.05 8.88
C GLU A 43 3.21 -8.35 9.08
N TRP A 44 2.81 -7.54 8.12
CA TRP A 44 1.49 -6.95 8.08
C TRP A 44 0.69 -7.60 6.98
N THR A 45 -0.51 -8.07 7.31
CA THR A 45 -1.48 -8.54 6.33
C THR A 45 -2.86 -8.04 6.74
N GLY A 46 -3.66 -7.65 5.74
CA GLY A 46 -5.06 -7.30 5.94
C GLY A 46 -5.61 -6.51 4.77
N VAL A 47 -6.81 -5.99 4.97
CA VAL A 47 -7.55 -5.18 4.00
C VAL A 47 -8.03 -3.90 4.67
N LEU A 48 -7.83 -2.77 4.01
CA LEU A 48 -8.55 -1.54 4.29
C LEU A 48 -9.78 -1.50 3.37
N ALA A 49 -10.97 -1.69 3.93
CA ALA A 49 -12.22 -1.49 3.20
C ALA A 49 -12.58 -0.01 3.26
N CYS A 50 -12.77 0.60 2.10
CA CYS A 50 -12.96 2.03 1.93
C CYS A 50 -14.27 2.33 1.20
N SER A 51 -14.74 3.56 1.33
CA SER A 51 -15.98 4.01 0.70
C SER A 51 -16.02 3.80 -0.81
N GLY A 52 -17.23 3.57 -1.33
CA GLY A 52 -17.45 3.28 -2.74
C GLY A 52 -17.02 1.88 -3.16
N GLY A 53 -16.95 0.94 -2.21
CA GLY A 53 -16.59 -0.46 -2.45
C GLY A 53 -15.13 -0.65 -2.85
N ILE A 54 -14.25 0.27 -2.44
CA ILE A 54 -12.81 0.15 -2.69
C ILE A 54 -12.18 -0.70 -1.58
N GLU A 55 -11.30 -1.62 -1.96
CA GLU A 55 -10.55 -2.44 -1.01
C GLU A 55 -9.05 -2.28 -1.30
N ILE A 56 -8.25 -2.03 -0.26
CA ILE A 56 -6.78 -2.00 -0.36
C ILE A 56 -6.25 -3.23 0.36
N HIS A 57 -5.83 -4.23 -0.42
CA HIS A 57 -5.23 -5.46 0.10
C HIS A 57 -3.75 -5.20 0.36
N VAL A 58 -3.33 -5.37 1.61
CA VAL A 58 -2.00 -5.03 2.08
C VAL A 58 -1.26 -6.29 2.50
N ARG A 59 -0.05 -6.43 1.98
CA ARG A 59 0.98 -7.30 2.52
C ARG A 59 2.26 -6.49 2.67
N LYS A 60 2.90 -6.57 3.83
CA LYS A 60 4.16 -5.85 4.07
C LYS A 60 5.05 -6.64 5.01
N LEU A 61 6.32 -6.76 4.64
CA LEU A 61 7.36 -7.37 5.46
C LEU A 61 8.36 -6.29 5.84
N GLN A 62 8.58 -6.12 7.14
CA GLN A 62 9.62 -5.26 7.68
C GLN A 62 10.68 -6.11 8.35
N VAL A 63 11.95 -5.81 8.09
CA VAL A 63 13.06 -6.42 8.83
C VAL A 63 13.28 -5.68 10.14
N ILE A 64 13.65 -6.42 11.18
CA ILE A 64 13.95 -5.89 12.51
C ILE A 64 15.46 -5.72 12.67
N ASN A 65 15.87 -4.63 13.31
CA ASN A 65 17.21 -4.45 13.84
C ASN A 65 17.12 -4.00 15.30
N LEU A 66 17.84 -4.67 16.19
CA LEU A 66 17.92 -4.30 17.59
C LEU A 66 19.13 -3.40 17.80
N GLU A 67 18.89 -2.13 18.11
CA GLU A 67 19.95 -1.14 18.29
C GLU A 67 19.81 -0.49 19.68
N HIS A 68 20.84 -0.64 20.52
CA HIS A 68 20.82 -0.17 21.92
C HIS A 68 19.58 -0.63 22.71
N GLY A 69 19.15 -1.87 22.49
CA GLY A 69 17.96 -2.44 23.14
C GLY A 69 16.62 -1.93 22.59
N ARG A 70 16.63 -1.15 21.50
CA ARG A 70 15.42 -0.64 20.86
C ARG A 70 15.19 -1.30 19.52
N PHE A 71 13.94 -1.65 19.28
CA PHE A 71 13.49 -2.23 18.02
C PHE A 71 13.40 -1.17 16.94
N ARG A 72 14.12 -1.38 15.84
CA ARG A 72 13.99 -0.60 14.62
C ARG A 72 13.47 -1.47 13.50
N VAL A 73 12.63 -0.90 12.64
CA VAL A 73 12.07 -1.55 11.47
C VAL A 73 12.44 -0.82 10.20
N ARG A 74 12.55 -1.60 9.13
CA ARG A 74 12.64 -1.08 7.76
C ARG A 74 11.82 -1.96 6.85
N THR A 75 10.99 -1.37 6.00
CA THR A 75 10.27 -2.15 4.99
C THR A 75 11.27 -2.83 4.06
N ARG A 76 11.03 -4.10 3.75
CA ARG A 76 11.82 -4.86 2.78
C ARG A 76 10.95 -5.27 1.59
N LEU A 77 9.77 -5.83 1.87
CA LEU A 77 8.82 -6.22 0.86
C LEU A 77 7.46 -5.58 1.13
N TYR A 78 6.73 -5.28 0.06
CA TYR A 78 5.35 -4.86 0.15
C TYR A 78 4.57 -5.23 -1.11
N SER A 79 3.26 -5.32 -0.94
CA SER A 79 2.26 -5.35 -1.99
C SER A 79 1.03 -4.62 -1.48
N TYR A 80 0.63 -3.56 -2.19
CA TYR A 80 -0.59 -2.80 -1.93
C TYR A 80 -1.45 -2.88 -3.19
N HIS A 81 -2.48 -3.71 -3.17
CA HIS A 81 -3.35 -3.96 -4.32
C HIS A 81 -4.71 -3.30 -4.08
N VAL A 82 -5.03 -2.32 -4.90
CA VAL A 82 -6.29 -1.58 -4.81
C VAL A 82 -7.30 -2.18 -5.79
N LEU A 83 -8.45 -2.56 -5.24
CA LEU A 83 -9.57 -3.15 -5.95
C LEU A 83 -10.79 -2.22 -5.80
N ALA A 84 -11.72 -2.32 -6.75
CA ALA A 84 -13.06 -1.78 -6.61
C ALA A 84 -14.11 -2.85 -6.88
N ARG A 85 -15.12 -2.89 -6.03
CA ARG A 85 -16.30 -3.72 -6.20
C ARG A 85 -17.40 -2.91 -6.88
N LYS A 86 -17.90 -3.40 -8.03
CA LYS A 86 -19.08 -2.86 -8.72
C LYS A 86 -20.12 -3.97 -8.85
N GLY A 87 -21.12 -3.96 -7.97
CA GLY A 87 -22.05 -5.09 -7.82
C GLY A 87 -21.30 -6.35 -7.38
N GLU A 88 -21.41 -7.43 -8.16
CA GLU A 88 -20.68 -8.69 -7.91
C GLU A 88 -19.27 -8.70 -8.52
N ALA A 89 -18.95 -7.77 -9.42
CA ALA A 89 -17.66 -7.71 -10.09
C ALA A 89 -16.59 -7.05 -9.21
N ILE A 90 -15.36 -7.57 -9.27
CA ILE A 90 -14.17 -7.01 -8.65
C ILE A 90 -13.20 -6.61 -9.74
N HIS A 91 -12.80 -5.34 -9.74
CA HIS A 91 -11.85 -4.79 -10.71
C HIS A 91 -10.60 -4.32 -10.00
N SER A 92 -9.44 -4.74 -10.47
CA SER A 92 -8.17 -4.14 -10.06
C SER A 92 -8.08 -2.71 -10.58
N LEU A 93 -7.65 -1.78 -9.72
CA LEU A 93 -7.44 -0.38 -10.12
C LEU A 93 -5.96 -0.13 -10.38
N PHE A 94 -5.14 -0.45 -9.39
CA PHE A 94 -3.70 -0.35 -9.46
C PHE A 94 -3.08 -1.19 -8.34
N ARG A 95 -1.82 -1.59 -8.51
CA ARG A 95 -1.06 -2.28 -7.47
C ARG A 95 0.34 -1.72 -7.42
N TYR A 96 0.86 -1.55 -6.21
CA TYR A 96 2.27 -1.27 -6.00
C TYR A 96 2.92 -2.44 -5.29
N ASP A 97 4.05 -2.92 -5.77
CA ASP A 97 4.80 -3.97 -5.10
C ASP A 97 6.29 -3.89 -5.40
N ASN A 98 7.06 -4.68 -4.65
CA ASN A 98 8.47 -4.90 -4.93
C ASN A 98 8.92 -6.36 -4.79
N VAL A 99 8.01 -7.28 -5.10
CA VAL A 99 8.25 -8.72 -4.91
C VAL A 99 9.18 -9.29 -5.99
N HIS A 100 9.21 -8.67 -7.17
CA HIS A 100 9.96 -9.17 -8.31
C HIS A 100 10.83 -8.07 -8.94
N MET A 101 12.11 -8.37 -9.17
CA MET A 101 12.95 -7.57 -10.06
C MET A 101 12.60 -7.87 -11.51
N HIS A 102 12.61 -6.83 -12.35
CA HIS A 102 12.45 -6.97 -13.80
C HIS A 102 13.79 -6.71 -14.50
N PRO A 103 14.08 -7.40 -15.63
CA PRO A 103 15.29 -7.15 -16.40
C PRO A 103 15.39 -5.69 -16.82
N GLY A 104 16.54 -5.06 -16.55
CA GLY A 104 16.80 -3.66 -16.92
C GLY A 104 16.38 -2.62 -15.87
N HIS A 105 15.77 -3.02 -14.75
CA HIS A 105 15.45 -2.10 -13.66
C HIS A 105 16.52 -2.17 -12.54
N PRO A 106 16.96 -1.02 -11.99
CA PRO A 106 17.96 -0.98 -10.91
C PRO A 106 17.43 -1.52 -9.58
N ASP A 107 16.11 -1.53 -9.39
CA ASP A 107 15.43 -2.03 -8.20
C ASP A 107 14.11 -2.71 -8.55
N ALA A 108 13.44 -3.26 -7.54
CA ALA A 108 12.22 -4.03 -7.70
C ALA A 108 10.93 -3.21 -7.56
N HIS A 109 10.97 -1.88 -7.45
CA HIS A 109 9.77 -1.09 -7.17
C HIS A 109 8.93 -0.85 -8.41
N HIS A 110 7.71 -1.40 -8.43
CA HIS A 110 6.82 -1.32 -9.59
C HIS A 110 5.42 -0.84 -9.24
N ARG A 111 4.76 -0.28 -10.25
CA ARG A 111 3.33 0.00 -10.29
C ARG A 111 2.69 -0.80 -11.43
N HIS A 112 1.68 -1.58 -11.10
CA HIS A 112 0.79 -2.25 -12.04
C HIS A 112 -0.40 -1.35 -12.35
N HIS A 113 -0.70 -1.25 -13.64
CA HIS A 113 -1.86 -0.55 -14.17
C HIS A 113 -2.84 -1.59 -14.70
N TYR A 114 -4.13 -1.32 -14.54
CA TYR A 114 -5.18 -2.21 -15.01
C TYR A 114 -6.11 -1.45 -15.95
N ASP A 115 -6.59 -2.13 -16.97
CA ASP A 115 -7.62 -1.58 -17.86
C ASP A 115 -9.00 -1.51 -17.17
N GLU A 116 -10.01 -1.05 -17.91
CA GLU A 116 -11.39 -0.93 -17.41
C GLU A 116 -12.04 -2.27 -17.03
N HIS A 117 -11.48 -3.38 -17.50
CA HIS A 117 -11.91 -4.73 -17.16
C HIS A 117 -11.13 -5.32 -15.99
N GLY A 118 -10.10 -4.62 -15.49
CA GLY A 118 -9.25 -5.08 -14.39
C GLY A 118 -8.11 -6.00 -14.83
N ILE A 119 -7.74 -5.99 -16.12
CA ILE A 119 -6.66 -6.79 -16.69
C ILE A 119 -5.33 -6.04 -16.57
N ASP A 120 -4.30 -6.72 -16.05
CA ASP A 120 -2.96 -6.16 -15.82
C ASP A 120 -2.28 -5.80 -17.15
N GLN A 121 -1.75 -4.58 -17.23
CA GLN A 121 -1.06 -4.06 -18.40
C GLN A 121 0.45 -4.29 -18.23
N HIS A 122 1.01 -5.18 -19.05
CA HIS A 122 2.43 -5.52 -19.01
C HIS A 122 3.27 -4.77 -20.06
N PRO A 123 4.55 -4.45 -19.74
CA PRO A 123 5.21 -4.64 -18.45
C PRO A 123 4.73 -3.61 -17.40
N PRO A 124 4.84 -3.90 -16.09
CA PRO A 124 4.52 -2.92 -15.07
C PRO A 124 5.47 -1.72 -15.13
N GLN A 125 5.00 -0.57 -14.68
CA GLN A 125 5.80 0.65 -14.64
C GLN A 125 6.84 0.54 -13.52
N HIS A 126 8.13 0.70 -13.87
CA HIS A 126 9.18 0.93 -12.88
C HIS A 126 9.01 2.33 -12.27
N ILE A 127 8.99 2.40 -10.93
CA ILE A 127 8.88 3.67 -10.20
C ILE A 127 10.14 4.00 -9.40
N GLY A 128 11.00 3.01 -9.17
CA GLY A 128 12.25 3.21 -8.43
C GLY A 128 12.06 3.44 -6.93
N GLU A 129 13.18 3.41 -6.20
CA GLU A 129 13.20 3.67 -4.75
C GLU A 129 12.72 5.10 -4.37
N GLU A 130 12.94 6.10 -5.23
CA GLU A 130 12.58 7.50 -4.96
C GLU A 130 11.07 7.70 -4.89
N ASP A 131 10.32 7.03 -5.78
CA ASP A 131 8.85 7.07 -5.84
C ASP A 131 8.19 5.86 -5.15
N TRP A 132 8.94 5.09 -4.36
CA TRP A 132 8.39 4.00 -3.56
C TRP A 132 7.26 4.53 -2.64
N PRO A 133 6.00 4.09 -2.81
CA PRO A 133 4.90 4.60 -2.00
C PRO A 133 4.89 4.03 -0.58
N THR A 134 4.45 4.85 0.36
CA THR A 134 3.91 4.41 1.64
C THR A 134 2.46 3.96 1.47
N LEU A 135 1.92 3.25 2.47
CA LEU A 135 0.49 2.90 2.45
C LEU A 135 -0.41 4.14 2.42
N ALA A 136 -0.02 5.24 3.08
CA ALA A 136 -0.79 6.48 3.08
C ALA A 136 -0.88 7.10 1.67
N ASP A 137 0.18 7.02 0.86
CA ASP A 137 0.14 7.48 -0.54
C ASP A 137 -0.87 6.66 -1.36
N VAL A 138 -0.93 5.35 -1.12
CA VAL A 138 -1.86 4.43 -1.77
C VAL A 138 -3.31 4.72 -1.36
N VAL A 139 -3.57 4.95 -0.06
CA VAL A 139 -4.91 5.34 0.42
C VAL A 139 -5.34 6.67 -0.21
N ALA A 140 -4.44 7.66 -0.25
CA ALA A 140 -4.72 8.95 -0.89
C ALA A 140 -5.02 8.81 -2.40
N GLU A 141 -4.32 7.91 -3.10
CA GLU A 141 -4.63 7.63 -4.50
C GLU A 141 -5.98 6.93 -4.67
N ALA A 142 -6.27 5.93 -3.84
CA ALA A 142 -7.56 5.24 -3.83
C ALA A 142 -8.72 6.22 -3.58
N GLU A 143 -8.56 7.17 -2.67
CA GLU A 143 -9.53 8.24 -2.43
C GLU A 143 -9.72 9.14 -3.67
N ARG A 144 -8.64 9.52 -4.36
CA ARG A 144 -8.76 10.27 -5.63
C ARG A 144 -9.53 9.47 -6.70
N HIS A 145 -9.40 8.14 -6.73
CA HIS A 145 -10.23 7.30 -7.59
C HIS A 145 -11.70 7.33 -7.18
N TYR A 146 -12.00 7.27 -5.88
CA TYR A 146 -13.35 7.41 -5.34
C TYR A 146 -14.00 8.75 -5.73
N LEU A 147 -13.31 9.86 -5.46
CA LEU A 147 -13.83 11.21 -5.72
C LEU A 147 -14.08 11.47 -7.21
N ARG A 148 -13.22 10.95 -8.10
CA ARG A 148 -13.45 11.04 -9.56
C ARG A 148 -14.72 10.33 -10.00
N ARG A 149 -15.00 9.14 -9.45
CA ARG A 149 -16.23 8.39 -9.74
C ARG A 149 -17.49 9.07 -9.24
N LEU A 150 -17.43 9.78 -8.12
CA LEU A 150 -18.56 10.58 -7.65
C LEU A 150 -18.87 11.77 -8.56
N SER A 151 -17.84 12.30 -9.23
CA SER A 151 -17.94 13.46 -10.12
C SER A 151 -18.41 13.10 -11.52
N ASP A 152 -18.40 11.81 -11.90
CA ASP A 152 -18.89 11.31 -13.18
C ASP A 152 -20.16 10.44 -13.00
N PRO A 153 -21.36 11.03 -13.16
CA PRO A 153 -22.63 10.33 -12.94
C PRO A 153 -22.94 9.25 -13.98
N THR A 154 -22.17 9.12 -15.07
CA THR A 154 -22.41 8.05 -16.07
C THR A 154 -21.87 6.68 -15.67
N SER A 155 -21.12 6.60 -14.56
CA SER A 155 -20.46 5.37 -14.11
C SER A 155 -21.27 4.51 -13.12
N ARG A 156 -22.50 4.91 -12.75
CA ARG A 156 -23.37 4.15 -11.84
C ARG A 156 -24.12 3.05 -12.58
#